data_AF-A0A3N2RMV7-F1
#
_entry.id   AF-A0A3N2RMV7-F1
#
_cell.length_a   1.000
_cell.length_b   1.000
_cell.length_c   1.000
_cell.angle_alpha   90.00
_cell.angle_beta   90.00
_cell.angle_gamma   90.00
#
_symmetry.space_group_name_H-M   'P 1'
#
loop_
_entity.id
_entity.type
_entity.pdbx_description
1 polymer ?
#
loop_
_entity_poly.entity_id
_entity_poly.type
_entity_poly.pdbx_seq_one_letter_code
_entity_poly.pdbx_strand_id
1 'polypeptide(L)' 'MCCVVFLKNSKTIPIEWIKPFDFAEKLLSEFEANLIYWSKPELNTQHMKKEPTFEYGQVHAQNVTGATYFWHDKFI' A
#
# COMPACT_ATOMS: atom_id res chain seq x y z
N MET A 1 5.52 -13.52 2.94
CA MET A 1 4.65 -12.79 3.89
C MET A 1 4.63 -11.34 3.43
N CYS A 2 3.46 -10.72 3.31
CA CYS A 2 3.29 -9.32 2.94
C CYS A 2 2.45 -8.64 4.03
N CYS A 3 2.74 -7.39 4.37
CA CYS A 3 1.99 -6.62 5.35
C CYS A 3 1.96 -5.13 4.96
N VAL A 4 0.94 -4.42 5.43
CA VAL A 4 0.83 -2.96 5.32
C VAL A 4 1.01 -2.37 6.71
N VAL A 5 1.93 -1.41 6.84
CA VAL A 5 2.24 -0.76 8.11
C VAL A 5 2.28 0.76 7.95
N PHE A 6 1.85 1.46 8.99
CA PHE A 6 2.02 2.90 9.12
C PHE A 6 3.32 3.22 9.85
N LEU A 7 4.05 4.21 9.34
CA LEU A 7 5.23 4.74 9.99
C LEU A 7 4.84 5.97 10.83
N LYS A 8 5.07 5.90 12.14
CA LYS A 8 4.84 7.01 13.07
C LYS A 8 5.99 7.08 14.07
N ASN A 9 6.80 8.15 14.01
CA ASN A 9 7.92 8.38 14.93
C ASN A 9 8.83 7.14 15.08
N SER A 10 9.27 6.57 13.95
CA SER A 10 10.08 5.34 13.88
C SER A 10 9.42 4.07 14.43
N LYS A 11 8.11 4.10 14.70
CA LYS A 11 7.32 2.92 15.04
C LYS A 11 6.51 2.48 13.83
N THR A 12 6.41 1.17 13.66
CA THR A 12 5.53 0.52 12.69
C THR A 12 4.22 0.14 13.37
N ILE A 13 3.10 0.60 12.83
CA ILE A 13 1.76 0.23 13.31
C ILE A 13 1.09 -0.62 12.22
N PRO A 14 0.75 -1.88 12.50
CA PRO A 14 0.07 -2.73 11.52
C PRO A 14 -1.34 -2.22 11.23
N ILE A 15 -1.77 -2.33 9.97
CA ILE A 15 -3.11 -1.90 9.55
C ILE A 15 -4.22 -2.65 10.29
N GLU A 16 -3.95 -3.89 10.73
CA GLU A 16 -4.86 -4.74 11.49
C GLU A 16 -5.26 -4.15 12.85
N TRP A 17 -4.50 -3.18 13.35
CA TRP A 17 -4.81 -2.47 14.61
C TRP A 17 -5.72 -1.26 14.38
N ILE A 18 -5.99 -0.88 13.14
CA ILE A 18 -6.89 0.22 12.81
C ILE A 18 -8.33 -0.19 13.13
N LYS A 19 -9.03 0.70 13.82
CA LYS A 19 -10.45 0.59 14.17
C LYS A 19 -11.15 1.91 13.84
N PRO A 20 -12.43 1.89 13.42
CA PRO A 20 -13.30 0.72 13.24
C PRO A 20 -12.95 -0.12 11.99
N PHE A 21 -13.53 -1.32 11.87
CA PHE A 21 -13.26 -2.23 10.75
C PHE A 21 -13.58 -1.60 9.38
N ASP A 22 -14.76 -0.98 9.24
CA ASP A 22 -15.19 -0.35 7.99
C ASP A 22 -14.19 0.71 7.50
N PHE A 23 -13.54 1.41 8.43
CA PHE A 23 -12.50 2.37 8.11
C PHE A 23 -11.22 1.68 7.62
N ALA A 24 -10.79 0.62 8.29
CA ALA A 24 -9.63 -0.17 7.87
C ALA A 24 -9.84 -0.82 6.48
N GLU A 25 -11.05 -1.33 6.21
CA GLU A 25 -11.43 -1.90 4.92
C GLU A 25 -11.38 -0.85 3.81
N LYS A 26 -12.01 0.32 4.04
CA LYS A 26 -11.96 1.43 3.10
C LYS A 26 -10.52 1.86 2.80
N LEU A 27 -9.70 1.99 3.84
CA LEU A 27 -8.29 2.36 3.73
C LEU A 27 -7.48 1.33 2.91
N LEU A 28 -7.70 0.04 3.11
CA LEU A 28 -7.08 -1.01 2.30
C LEU A 28 -7.50 -0.92 0.83
N SER A 29 -8.77 -0.63 0.57
CA SER A 29 -9.29 -0.44 -0.78
C SER A 29 -8.65 0.76 -1.49
N GLU A 30 -8.51 1.89 -0.79
CA GLU A 30 -7.85 3.09 -1.31
C GLU A 30 -6.36 2.86 -1.54
N PHE A 31 -5.69 2.14 -0.64
CA PHE A 31 -4.29 1.73 -0.78
C PHE A 31 -4.06 0.85 -2.02
N GLU A 32 -4.92 -0.16 -2.22
CA GLU A 32 -4.86 -1.02 -3.41
C GLU A 32 -5.06 -0.21 -4.70
N ALA A 33 -6.06 0.67 -4.72
CA ALA A 33 -6.32 1.53 -5.87
C ALA A 33 -5.11 2.42 -6.18
N ASN A 34 -4.46 3.00 -5.16
CA ASN A 34 -3.27 3.84 -5.31
C ASN A 34 -2.11 3.05 -5.91
N LEU A 35 -1.84 1.85 -5.39
CA LEU A 35 -0.81 0.96 -5.93
C LEU A 35 -1.07 0.61 -7.40
N ILE A 36 -2.31 0.24 -7.75
CA ILE A 36 -2.67 -0.12 -9.13
C ILE A 36 -2.50 1.07 -10.06
N TYR A 37 -2.97 2.25 -9.66
CA TYR A 37 -2.91 3.46 -10.49
C TYR A 37 -1.47 3.83 -10.85
N TRP A 38 -0.57 3.86 -9.86
CA TRP A 38 0.81 4.27 -10.07
C TRP A 38 1.71 3.17 -10.65
N SER A 39 1.52 1.91 -10.23
CA SER A 39 2.38 0.81 -10.69
C SER A 39 1.95 0.24 -12.05
N LYS A 40 0.70 0.46 -12.48
CA LYS A 40 0.14 0.00 -13.75
C LYS A 40 0.41 -1.49 -14.02
N PRO A 41 0.00 -2.40 -13.11
CA PRO A 41 0.29 -3.81 -13.24
C PRO A 41 -0.48 -4.42 -14.41
N GLU A 42 0.07 -5.49 -14.99
CA GLU A 42 -0.51 -6.15 -16.17
C GLU A 42 -1.85 -6.85 -15.86
N LEU A 43 -2.04 -7.33 -14.62
CA LEU A 43 -3.17 -8.17 -14.23
C LEU A 43 -4.27 -7.41 -13.48
N ASN A 44 -3.92 -6.60 -12.48
CA ASN A 44 -4.89 -5.89 -11.64
C ASN A 44 -5.21 -4.52 -12.23
N THR A 45 -6.18 -4.46 -13.16
CA THR A 45 -6.42 -3.24 -13.95
C THR A 45 -7.62 -2.39 -13.49
N GLN A 46 -8.34 -2.79 -12.44
CA GLN A 46 -9.63 -2.18 -12.06
C GLN A 46 -9.57 -0.69 -11.69
N HIS A 47 -8.39 -0.17 -11.32
CA HIS A 47 -8.18 1.22 -10.90
C HIS A 47 -7.16 2.00 -11.76
N MET A 48 -6.74 1.47 -12.92
CA MET A 48 -5.69 2.12 -13.74
C MET A 48 -6.12 3.43 -14.42
N LYS A 49 -7.42 3.67 -14.60
CA LYS A 49 -7.94 4.76 -15.45
C LYS A 49 -8.18 6.07 -14.70
N LYS A 50 -8.31 6.03 -13.37
CA LYS A 50 -8.65 7.19 -12.55
C LYS A 50 -7.78 7.22 -11.31
N GLU A 51 -7.17 8.37 -11.06
CA GLU A 51 -6.39 8.60 -9.84
C GLU A 51 -7.32 8.49 -8.62
N PRO A 52 -7.01 7.61 -7.66
CA PRO A 52 -7.79 7.49 -6.44
C PRO A 52 -7.44 8.60 -5.45
N THR A 53 -8.40 8.95 -4.59
CA THR A 53 -8.09 9.78 -3.43
C THR A 53 -7.39 8.90 -2.39
N PHE A 54 -6.12 9.18 -2.11
CA PHE A 54 -5.36 8.52 -1.05
C PHE A 54 -4.84 9.59 -0.09
N GLU A 55 -5.43 9.64 1.11
CA GLU A 55 -5.15 10.68 2.11
C GLU A 55 -3.82 10.48 2.84
N TYR A 56 -3.18 9.34 2.60
CA TYR A 56 -1.90 8.98 3.17
C TYR A 56 -0.81 9.30 2.15
N GLY A 57 0.36 9.71 2.64
CA GLY A 57 1.47 10.13 1.77
C GLY A 57 2.03 8.99 0.91
N GLN A 58 3.26 9.19 0.44
CA GLN A 58 3.94 8.26 -0.45
C GLN A 58 4.04 6.85 0.15
N VAL A 59 3.84 5.83 -0.69
CA VAL A 59 3.95 4.43 -0.27
C VAL A 59 5.37 3.95 -0.47
N HIS A 60 6.01 3.47 0.60
CA HIS A 60 7.32 2.84 0.54
C HIS A 60 7.17 1.31 0.51
N ALA A 61 7.51 0.70 -0.63
CA ALA A 61 7.50 -0.74 -0.82
C ALA A 61 8.88 -1.33 -0.51
N GLN A 62 8.90 -2.33 0.37
CA GLN A 62 10.12 -2.99 0.82
C GLN A 62 9.99 -4.51 0.72
N ASN A 63 10.81 -5.12 -0.15
CA ASN A 63 10.98 -6.57 -0.19
C ASN A 63 11.98 -7.02 0.88
N VAL A 64 11.48 -7.68 1.93
CA VAL A 64 12.28 -8.16 3.07
C VAL A 64 12.76 -9.61 2.92
N THR A 65 12.37 -10.30 1.84
CA THR A 65 12.74 -11.71 1.64
C THR A 65 14.20 -11.89 1.25
N GLY A 66 14.83 -10.85 0.68
CA GLY A 66 16.20 -10.89 0.16
C GLY A 66 16.39 -11.76 -1.09
N ALA A 67 15.36 -12.45 -1.56
CA ALA A 67 15.46 -13.35 -2.72
C ALA A 67 15.54 -12.58 -4.05
N THR A 68 14.91 -11.42 -4.13
CA THR A 68 14.91 -10.55 -5.32
C THR A 68 14.90 -9.08 -4.90
N TYR A 69 15.27 -8.19 -5.82
CA TYR A 69 15.12 -6.74 -5.68
C TYR A 69 13.77 -6.22 -6.17
N PHE A 70 12.85 -7.10 -6.54
CA PHE A 70 11.52 -6.70 -6.98
C PHE A 70 10.82 -5.93 -5.86
N TRP A 71 10.45 -4.68 -6.13
CA TRP A 71 9.77 -3.78 -5.16
C TRP A 71 10.55 -3.64 -3.84
N HIS A 72 11.88 -3.57 -3.93
CA HIS A 72 12.75 -3.19 -2.82
C HIS A 72 13.10 -1.70 -2.91
N ASP A 73 13.00 -0.98 -1.79
CA ASP A 73 13.25 0.46 -1.67
C ASP A 73 12.56 1.32 -2.74
N LYS A 74 11.30 0.99 -3.04
CA LYS A 74 10.54 1.67 -4.08
C LYS A 74 9.51 2.62 -3.47
N PHE A 75 9.51 3.86 -3.92
CA PHE A 75 8.52 4.86 -3.55
C PHE A 75 7.48 5.00 -4.65
N ILE A 76 6.22 4.87 -4.27
CA ILE A 76 5.04 4.93 -5.14
C ILE A 76 4.22 6.14 -4.72
#